data_AF-A0A382HX40-F1
#
_entry.id   AF-A0A382HX40-F1
#
_cell.length_a   1.000
_cell.length_b   1.000
_cell.length_c   1.000
_cell.angle_alpha   90.00
_cell.angle_beta   90.00
_cell.angle_gamma   90.00
#
_symmetry.space_group_name_H-M   'P 1'
#
loop_
_entity.id
_entity.type
_entity.pdbx_description
1 polymer ?
#
loop_
_entity_poly.entity_id
_entity_poly.type
_entity_poly.pdbx_seq_one_letter_code
_entity_poly.pdbx_strand_id
1 'polypeptide(L)'
;MNFFTLTIGAAALFIAGCAAYFSVRGIALTFGSVSAFTIPIIIMASSLEFGKLVAASFLYRHWKTCNKTLRLYLLIAVGVLVCITSAGIYGYLTQAFDETLNQIEGYEKQISSLQVQQREYDRQVAAYRESGAKGSLIREEKHADERARLESYIAERRKDVVAAEEAKARLSGEADQTILGERERRDAEKTRIEGFITGRKGSIDKLEAQKTSLKEEVDLRIVSELKGIEKVNDRISELDAAVKLYRDKGPGGLFKEDGLKQAAKLLETQGSERESLRSQIVAFNANAQKARDDLAAQHAALDQRITGLQQEVSKASTQITGLTTGGAEQADNIRTALENLRNARSSVDERIVALEDEIAEASRKITQFSEVESEFGPDSSAELEGKKAGLLA
;
A
#
# COMPACT_ATOMS: atom_id res chain seq x y z
N MET A 1 57.72 109.28 -12.60
CA MET A 1 56.25 109.12 -12.74
C MET A 1 55.75 108.49 -11.45
N ASN A 2 54.80 109.09 -10.74
CA ASN A 2 54.41 108.63 -9.40
C ASN A 2 53.67 107.29 -9.48
N PHE A 3 54.02 106.32 -8.61
CA PHE A 3 53.45 104.96 -8.58
C PHE A 3 51.91 104.97 -8.59
N PHE A 4 51.31 105.91 -7.87
CA PHE A 4 49.86 106.11 -7.81
C PHE A 4 49.20 106.40 -9.18
N THR A 5 49.86 107.19 -10.04
CA THR A 5 49.36 107.49 -11.40
C THR A 5 49.39 106.26 -12.30
N LEU A 6 50.39 105.38 -12.13
CA LEU A 6 50.50 104.12 -12.85
C LEU A 6 49.38 103.16 -12.46
N THR A 7 49.07 103.04 -11.17
CA THR A 7 48.00 102.17 -10.66
C THR A 7 46.62 102.61 -11.17
N ILE A 8 46.33 103.92 -11.19
CA ILE A 8 45.06 104.44 -11.73
C ILE A 8 44.95 104.14 -13.23
N GLY A 9 46.03 104.36 -13.99
CA GLY A 9 46.05 104.04 -15.42
C GLY A 9 45.83 102.54 -15.69
N ALA A 10 46.47 101.67 -14.91
CA ALA A 10 46.30 100.22 -15.02
C ALA A 10 44.88 99.76 -14.67
N ALA A 11 44.28 100.29 -13.59
CA ALA A 11 42.91 99.97 -13.21
C ALA A 11 41.89 100.44 -14.27
N ALA A 12 42.06 101.65 -14.80
CA ALA A 12 41.22 102.17 -15.89
C ALA A 12 41.36 101.33 -17.17
N LEU A 13 42.57 100.92 -17.53
CA LEU A 13 42.81 100.03 -18.67
C LEU A 13 42.21 98.65 -18.46
N PHE A 14 42.27 98.09 -17.25
CA PHE A 14 41.69 96.79 -16.93
C PHE A 14 40.16 96.82 -17.01
N ILE A 15 39.52 97.83 -16.40
CA ILE A 15 38.06 98.01 -16.48
C ILE A 15 37.62 98.21 -17.94
N ALA A 16 38.34 99.05 -18.70
CA ALA A 16 38.06 99.24 -20.11
C ALA A 16 38.29 97.96 -20.93
N GLY A 17 39.33 97.18 -20.61
CA GLY A 17 39.63 95.90 -21.25
C GLY A 17 38.56 94.84 -21.00
N CYS A 18 38.05 94.73 -19.77
CA CYS A 18 36.92 93.85 -19.45
C CYS A 18 35.64 94.30 -20.17
N ALA A 19 35.35 95.60 -20.15
CA ALA A 19 34.19 96.15 -20.86
C ALA A 19 34.28 95.90 -22.37
N ALA A 20 35.45 96.10 -22.98
CA ALA A 20 35.71 95.80 -24.37
C ALA A 20 35.58 94.31 -24.68
N TYR A 21 36.09 93.41 -23.83
CA TYR A 21 35.97 91.96 -24.01
C TYR A 21 34.51 91.51 -24.06
N PHE A 22 33.71 91.89 -23.07
CA PHE A 22 32.29 91.53 -23.01
C PHE A 22 31.47 92.20 -24.10
N SER A 23 31.78 93.47 -24.42
CA SER A 23 31.15 94.20 -25.53
C SER A 23 31.40 93.53 -26.88
N VAL A 24 32.68 93.31 -27.23
CA VAL A 24 33.08 92.70 -28.51
C VAL A 24 32.48 91.31 -28.64
N ARG A 25 32.54 90.50 -27.58
CA ARG A 25 31.96 89.16 -27.60
C ARG A 25 30.44 89.21 -27.69
N GLY A 26 29.78 90.12 -26.98
CA GLY A 26 28.33 90.24 -27.02
C GLY A 26 27.77 90.78 -28.33
N ILE A 27 28.46 91.71 -29.01
CA ILE A 27 28.11 92.11 -30.38
C ILE A 27 28.31 90.93 -31.33
N ALA A 28 29.44 90.23 -31.22
CA ALA A 28 29.71 89.05 -32.04
C ALA A 28 28.67 87.93 -31.83
N LEU A 29 28.16 87.78 -30.62
CA LEU A 29 27.10 86.84 -30.27
C LEU A 29 25.72 87.29 -30.79
N THR A 30 25.41 88.59 -30.70
CA THR A 30 24.13 89.16 -31.15
C THR A 30 23.97 89.11 -32.68
N PHE A 31 25.06 89.32 -33.42
CA PHE A 31 25.04 89.34 -34.90
C PHE A 31 25.65 88.09 -35.55
N GLY A 32 26.37 87.26 -34.79
CA GLY A 32 27.12 86.09 -35.27
C GLY A 32 26.42 84.76 -35.04
N SER A 33 25.08 84.71 -35.07
CA SER A 33 24.35 83.44 -35.15
C SER A 33 24.76 82.59 -36.38
N VAL A 34 25.48 83.20 -37.34
CA VAL A 34 26.17 82.54 -38.45
C VAL A 34 27.68 82.60 -38.24
N SER A 35 28.28 81.44 -37.95
CA SER A 35 29.70 81.26 -37.57
C SER A 35 30.73 81.89 -38.53
N ALA A 36 30.35 82.15 -39.78
CA ALA A 36 31.21 82.76 -40.80
C ALA A 36 31.49 84.26 -40.58
N PHE A 37 30.62 84.99 -39.89
CA PHE A 37 30.74 86.45 -39.73
C PHE A 37 31.30 86.88 -38.37
N THR A 38 31.50 85.95 -37.45
CA THR A 38 31.98 86.21 -36.09
C THR A 38 33.35 86.89 -36.09
N ILE A 39 34.31 86.41 -36.90
CA ILE A 39 35.68 86.94 -36.93
C ILE A 39 35.72 88.40 -37.44
N PRO A 40 35.10 88.77 -38.58
CA PRO A 40 35.02 90.17 -39.02
C PRO A 40 34.39 91.11 -37.99
N ILE A 41 33.31 90.69 -37.34
CA ILE A 41 32.60 91.50 -36.34
C ILE A 41 33.49 91.76 -35.11
N ILE A 42 34.22 90.75 -34.64
CA ILE A 42 35.17 90.89 -33.54
C ILE A 42 36.26 91.92 -33.90
N ILE A 43 36.82 91.86 -35.11
CA ILE A 43 37.86 92.79 -35.56
C ILE A 43 37.31 94.22 -35.62
N MET A 44 36.11 94.40 -36.20
CA MET A 44 35.45 95.70 -36.28
C MET A 44 35.17 96.26 -34.87
N ALA A 45 34.50 95.50 -34.01
CA ALA A 45 34.16 95.93 -32.66
C ALA A 45 35.41 96.24 -31.82
N SER A 46 36.48 95.44 -31.96
CA SER A 46 37.76 95.70 -31.30
C SER A 46 38.37 97.04 -31.74
N SER A 47 38.28 97.37 -33.03
CA SER A 47 38.77 98.65 -33.55
C SER A 47 37.92 99.85 -33.06
N LEU A 48 36.61 99.67 -32.88
CA LEU A 48 35.72 100.68 -32.30
C LEU A 48 36.02 100.93 -30.81
N GLU A 49 36.25 99.87 -30.03
CA GLU A 49 36.64 99.97 -28.61
C GLU A 49 38.01 100.65 -28.46
N PHE A 50 38.98 100.29 -29.31
CA PHE A 50 40.28 100.95 -29.32
C PHE A 50 40.18 102.43 -29.74
N GLY A 51 39.41 102.71 -30.80
CA GLY A 51 39.14 104.07 -31.29
C GLY A 51 38.50 104.96 -30.23
N LYS A 52 37.60 104.41 -29.39
CA LYS A 52 36.98 105.11 -28.26
C LYS A 52 38.03 105.57 -27.24
N LEU A 53 38.98 104.70 -26.87
CA LEU A 53 40.04 105.04 -25.90
C LEU A 53 40.98 106.12 -26.46
N VAL A 54 41.35 106.01 -27.74
CA VAL A 54 42.18 107.01 -28.41
C VAL A 54 41.47 108.36 -28.50
N ALA A 55 40.18 108.37 -28.91
CA ALA A 55 39.37 109.58 -29.00
C ALA A 55 39.16 110.24 -27.63
N ALA A 56 38.88 109.46 -26.58
CA ALA A 56 38.73 109.95 -25.22
C ALA A 56 40.04 110.54 -24.67
N SER A 57 41.16 109.87 -24.90
CA SER A 57 42.49 110.35 -24.51
C SER A 57 42.88 111.64 -25.25
N PHE A 58 42.60 111.72 -26.56
CA PHE A 58 42.82 112.92 -27.36
C PHE A 58 41.98 114.11 -26.86
N LEU A 59 40.69 113.88 -26.59
CA LEU A 59 39.77 114.88 -26.09
C LEU A 59 40.20 115.41 -24.71
N TYR A 60 40.69 114.53 -23.83
CA TYR A 60 41.23 114.90 -22.53
C TYR A 60 42.49 115.77 -22.64
N ARG A 61 43.44 115.40 -23.51
CA ARG A 61 44.72 116.12 -23.66
C ARG A 61 44.58 117.49 -24.33
N HIS A 62 43.71 117.62 -25.33
CA HIS A 62 43.59 118.84 -26.15
C HIS A 62 42.34 119.68 -25.85
N TRP A 63 41.73 119.50 -24.68
CA TRP A 63 40.47 120.14 -24.30
C TRP A 63 40.45 121.66 -24.42
N LYS A 64 41.57 122.34 -24.10
CA LYS A 64 41.69 123.81 -24.13
C LYS A 64 42.17 124.38 -25.47
N THR A 65 42.77 123.56 -26.33
CA THR A 65 43.37 123.98 -27.61
C THR A 65 42.52 123.60 -28.83
N CYS A 66 41.51 122.74 -28.67
CA CYS A 66 40.71 122.21 -29.76
C CYS A 66 39.53 123.14 -30.13
N ASN A 67 39.16 123.19 -31.42
CA ASN A 67 38.00 123.95 -31.91
C ASN A 67 36.69 123.40 -31.32
N LYS A 68 35.74 124.29 -30.98
CA LYS A 68 34.47 123.94 -30.30
C LYS A 68 33.66 122.89 -31.09
N THR A 69 33.67 122.96 -32.42
CA THR A 69 32.97 122.01 -33.31
C THR A 69 33.58 120.60 -33.24
N LEU A 70 34.91 120.49 -33.27
CA LEU A 70 35.61 119.20 -33.20
C LEU A 70 35.46 118.55 -31.82
N ARG A 71 35.47 119.37 -30.76
CA ARG A 71 35.21 118.91 -29.39
C ARG A 71 33.80 118.34 -29.23
N LEU A 72 32.78 118.99 -29.80
CA LEU A 72 31.40 118.49 -29.76
C LEU A 72 31.28 117.15 -30.50
N TYR A 73 31.86 117.05 -31.70
CA TYR A 73 31.85 115.82 -32.49
C TYR A 73 32.48 114.64 -31.73
N LEU A 74 33.69 114.80 -31.18
CA LEU A 74 34.38 113.74 -30.45
C LEU A 74 33.63 113.34 -29.17
N LEU A 75 32.98 114.29 -28.48
CA LEU A 75 32.18 113.99 -27.30
C LEU A 75 30.96 113.13 -27.67
N ILE A 76 30.24 113.48 -28.75
CA ILE A 76 29.11 112.70 -29.26
C ILE A 76 29.59 111.32 -29.73
N ALA A 77 30.68 111.26 -30.51
CA ALA A 77 31.23 110.00 -31.01
C ALA A 77 31.66 109.05 -29.89
N VAL A 78 32.35 109.55 -28.86
CA VAL A 78 32.69 108.75 -27.67
C VAL A 78 31.42 108.32 -26.94
N GLY A 79 30.42 109.20 -26.79
CA GLY A 79 29.13 108.86 -26.20
C GLY A 79 28.40 107.73 -26.93
N VAL A 80 28.33 107.80 -28.27
CA VAL A 80 27.75 106.74 -29.12
C VAL A 80 28.52 105.44 -28.99
N LEU A 81 29.86 105.50 -28.99
CA LEU A 81 30.70 104.32 -28.80
C LEU A 81 30.47 103.68 -27.43
N VAL A 82 30.25 104.46 -26.37
CA VAL A 82 29.87 103.93 -25.05
C VAL A 82 28.51 103.23 -25.09
N CYS A 83 27.51 103.78 -25.78
CA CYS A 83 26.21 103.11 -25.95
C CYS A 83 26.33 101.77 -26.69
N ILE A 84 27.17 101.72 -27.73
CA ILE A 84 27.46 100.47 -28.47
C ILE A 84 28.13 99.45 -27.54
N THR A 85 29.10 99.87 -26.72
CA THR A 85 29.74 99.00 -25.72
C THR A 85 28.73 98.41 -24.74
N SER A 86 27.82 99.23 -24.22
CA SER A 86 26.77 98.77 -23.30
C SER A 86 25.79 97.80 -23.97
N ALA A 87 25.40 98.05 -25.22
CA ALA A 87 24.56 97.14 -26.00
C ALA A 87 25.27 95.79 -26.23
N GLY A 88 26.58 95.81 -26.49
CA GLY A 88 27.40 94.61 -26.57
C GLY A 88 27.37 93.81 -25.27
N ILE A 89 27.65 94.46 -24.14
CA ILE A 89 27.63 93.79 -22.82
C ILE A 89 26.25 93.17 -22.53
N TYR A 90 25.16 93.88 -22.83
CA TYR A 90 23.80 93.36 -22.68
C TYR A 90 23.55 92.12 -23.55
N GLY A 91 23.94 92.16 -24.83
CA GLY A 91 23.80 91.02 -25.74
C GLY A 91 24.52 89.76 -25.25
N TYR A 92 25.71 89.89 -24.66
CA TYR A 92 26.43 88.75 -24.06
C TYR A 92 25.65 88.14 -22.89
N LEU A 93 25.14 88.98 -21.98
CA LEU A 93 24.41 88.52 -20.80
C LEU A 93 23.09 87.85 -21.17
N THR A 94 22.31 88.44 -22.07
CA THR A 94 21.01 87.90 -22.48
C THR A 94 21.13 86.50 -23.10
N GLN A 95 22.11 86.27 -23.98
CA GLN A 95 22.29 84.94 -24.58
C GLN A 95 22.66 83.86 -23.55
N ALA A 96 23.50 84.18 -22.57
CA ALA A 96 23.85 83.25 -21.51
C ALA A 96 22.63 82.89 -20.64
N PHE A 97 21.72 83.85 -20.41
CA PHE A 97 20.45 83.58 -19.75
C PHE A 97 19.53 82.69 -20.59
N ASP A 98 19.36 82.96 -21.88
CA ASP A 98 18.50 82.16 -22.77
C ASP A 98 18.99 80.71 -22.92
N GLU A 99 20.31 80.49 -23.03
CA GLU A 99 20.89 79.14 -23.07
C GLU A 99 20.62 78.36 -21.78
N THR A 100 20.72 79.03 -20.63
CA THR A 100 20.40 78.44 -19.32
C THR A 100 18.91 78.10 -19.21
N LEU A 101 18.02 78.98 -19.65
CA LEU A 101 16.57 78.74 -19.65
C LEU A 101 16.19 77.54 -20.53
N ASN A 102 16.78 77.42 -21.72
CA ASN A 102 16.53 76.29 -22.62
C ASN A 102 17.01 74.96 -22.02
N GLN A 103 18.15 74.95 -21.31
CA GLN A 103 18.61 73.75 -20.61
C GLN A 103 17.68 73.36 -19.47
N ILE A 104 17.21 74.34 -18.69
CA ILE A 104 16.25 74.10 -17.59
C ILE A 104 14.94 73.52 -18.15
N GLU A 105 14.39 74.09 -19.23
CA GLU A 105 13.17 73.57 -19.86
C GLU A 105 13.37 72.14 -20.40
N GLY A 106 14.55 71.84 -20.94
CA GLY A 106 14.94 70.50 -21.37
C GLY A 106 14.96 69.50 -20.21
N TYR A 107 15.56 69.86 -19.07
CA TYR A 107 15.57 69.02 -17.88
C TYR A 107 14.18 68.85 -17.27
N GLU A 108 13.34 69.88 -17.24
CA GLU A 108 11.98 69.80 -16.72
C GLU A 108 11.09 68.87 -17.56
N LYS A 109 11.23 68.89 -18.89
CA LYS A 109 10.59 67.92 -19.78
C LYS A 109 11.06 66.48 -19.51
N GLN A 110 12.35 66.27 -19.27
CA GLN A 110 12.86 64.94 -18.90
C GLN A 110 12.29 64.47 -17.56
N ILE A 111 12.30 65.32 -16.53
CA ILE A 111 11.77 64.99 -15.19
C ILE A 111 10.28 64.64 -15.26
N SER A 112 9.47 65.44 -15.96
CA SER A 112 8.04 65.17 -16.12
C SER A 112 7.78 63.86 -16.86
N SER A 113 8.55 63.52 -17.90
CA SER A 113 8.43 62.24 -18.60
C SER A 113 8.80 61.05 -17.69
N LEU A 114 9.87 61.16 -16.91
CA LEU A 114 10.28 60.14 -15.93
C LEU A 114 9.25 59.96 -14.82
N GLN A 115 8.63 61.04 -14.33
CA GLN A 115 7.55 60.97 -13.35
C GLN A 115 6.31 60.25 -13.89
N VAL A 116 5.95 60.49 -15.16
CA VAL A 116 4.84 59.77 -15.81
C VAL A 116 5.18 58.28 -15.95
N GLN A 117 6.39 57.93 -16.37
CA GLN A 117 6.84 56.54 -16.43
C GLN A 117 6.80 55.87 -15.05
N GLN A 118 7.30 56.54 -14.01
CA GLN A 118 7.28 56.01 -12.64
C GLN A 118 5.85 55.71 -12.17
N ARG A 119 4.90 56.64 -12.40
CA ARG A 119 3.48 56.42 -12.04
C ARG A 119 2.87 55.24 -12.77
N GLU A 120 3.20 55.08 -14.05
CA GLU A 120 2.71 53.95 -14.85
C GLU A 120 3.28 52.62 -14.34
N TYR A 121 4.57 52.59 -13.97
CA TYR A 121 5.18 51.42 -13.34
C TYR A 121 4.57 51.13 -11.96
N ASP A 122 4.36 52.13 -11.11
CA ASP A 122 3.71 51.95 -9.80
C ASP A 122 2.30 51.36 -9.96
N ARG A 123 1.56 51.83 -10.96
CA ARG A 123 0.24 51.30 -11.31
C ARG A 123 0.31 49.84 -11.79
N GLN A 124 1.28 49.51 -12.63
CA GLN A 124 1.49 48.13 -13.08
C GLN A 124 1.86 47.22 -11.91
N VAL A 125 2.80 47.63 -11.04
CA VAL A 125 3.19 46.87 -9.85
C VAL A 125 1.99 46.65 -8.92
N ALA A 126 1.18 47.67 -8.68
CA ALA A 126 -0.03 47.55 -7.87
C ALA A 126 -1.03 46.55 -8.49
N ALA A 127 -1.27 46.63 -9.81
CA ALA A 127 -2.15 45.70 -10.52
C ALA A 127 -1.62 44.25 -10.50
N TYR A 128 -0.30 44.07 -10.66
CA TYR A 128 0.33 42.74 -10.53
C TYR A 128 0.22 42.18 -9.11
N ARG A 129 0.40 43.00 -8.07
CA ARG A 129 0.21 42.58 -6.68
C ARG A 129 -1.24 42.19 -6.39
N GLU A 130 -2.20 42.98 -6.85
CA GLU A 130 -3.63 42.69 -6.65
C GLU A 130 -4.06 41.43 -7.42
N SER A 131 -3.62 41.29 -8.68
CA SER A 131 -3.88 40.08 -9.49
C SER A 131 -3.20 38.85 -8.89
N GLY A 132 -1.97 38.98 -8.42
CA GLY A 132 -1.24 37.93 -7.72
C GLY A 132 -1.94 37.48 -6.44
N ALA A 133 -2.39 38.41 -5.60
CA ALA A 133 -3.12 38.13 -4.36
C ALA A 133 -4.49 37.50 -4.62
N LYS A 134 -5.24 37.95 -5.63
CA LYS A 134 -6.51 37.29 -6.01
C LYS A 134 -6.26 35.90 -6.59
N GLY A 135 -5.22 35.74 -7.40
CA GLY A 135 -4.83 34.45 -7.97
C GLY A 135 -4.33 33.45 -6.93
N SER A 136 -3.60 33.90 -5.89
CA SER A 136 -3.16 33.04 -4.79
C SER A 136 -4.34 32.59 -3.95
N LEU A 137 -5.25 33.49 -3.56
CA LEU A 137 -6.45 33.15 -2.80
C LEU A 137 -7.36 32.14 -3.54
N ILE A 138 -7.60 32.33 -4.84
CA ILE A 138 -8.41 31.40 -5.63
C ILE A 138 -7.71 30.03 -5.78
N ARG A 139 -6.38 30.01 -5.92
CA ARG A 139 -5.62 28.74 -5.94
C ARG A 139 -5.70 28.04 -4.60
N GLU A 140 -5.53 28.76 -3.50
CA GLU A 140 -5.58 28.22 -2.14
C GLU A 140 -6.96 27.65 -1.81
N GLU A 141 -8.04 28.36 -2.16
CA GLU A 141 -9.42 27.87 -2.01
C GLU A 141 -9.66 26.59 -2.83
N LYS A 142 -9.25 26.57 -4.11
CA LYS A 142 -9.38 25.36 -4.96
C LYS A 142 -8.54 24.20 -4.47
N HIS A 143 -7.33 24.45 -3.98
CA HIS A 143 -6.47 23.41 -3.42
C HIS A 143 -7.03 22.89 -2.09
N ALA A 144 -7.62 23.75 -1.26
CA ALA A 144 -8.29 23.35 -0.03
C ALA A 144 -9.52 22.46 -0.30
N ASP A 145 -10.36 22.83 -1.27
CA ASP A 145 -11.53 22.03 -1.67
C ASP A 145 -11.12 20.65 -2.20
N GLU A 146 -10.13 20.58 -3.09
CA GLU A 146 -9.65 19.31 -3.64
C GLU A 146 -8.93 18.46 -2.57
N ARG A 147 -8.21 19.08 -1.63
CA ARG A 147 -7.64 18.40 -0.46
C ARG A 147 -8.74 17.79 0.40
N ALA A 148 -9.77 18.55 0.76
CA ALA A 148 -10.90 18.04 1.55
C ALA A 148 -11.62 16.88 0.84
N ARG A 149 -11.76 16.96 -0.48
CA ARG A 149 -12.30 15.86 -1.29
C ARG A 149 -11.40 14.62 -1.22
N LEU A 150 -10.09 14.76 -1.41
CA LEU A 150 -9.14 13.64 -1.33
C LEU A 150 -9.09 13.03 0.09
N GLU A 151 -9.17 13.85 1.14
CA GLU A 151 -9.27 13.37 2.52
C GLU A 151 -10.54 12.56 2.76
N SER A 152 -11.69 13.03 2.25
CA SER A 152 -12.95 12.28 2.34
C SER A 152 -12.88 10.95 1.60
N TYR A 153 -12.24 10.92 0.42
CA TYR A 153 -12.01 9.71 -0.36
C TYR A 153 -11.08 8.73 0.38
N ILE A 154 -9.98 9.21 0.97
CA ILE A 154 -9.09 8.39 1.80
C ILE A 154 -9.84 7.80 2.99
N ALA A 155 -10.70 8.58 3.65
CA ALA A 155 -11.49 8.11 4.78
C ALA A 155 -12.46 6.99 4.37
N GLU A 156 -13.12 7.13 3.22
CA GLU A 156 -13.97 6.08 2.66
C GLU A 156 -13.17 4.81 2.32
N ARG A 157 -12.01 4.95 1.66
CA ARG A 157 -11.14 3.81 1.34
C ARG A 157 -10.59 3.10 2.56
N ARG A 158 -10.24 3.84 3.62
CA ARG A 158 -9.84 3.23 4.91
C ARG A 158 -10.98 2.41 5.53
N LYS A 159 -12.22 2.86 5.40
CA LYS A 159 -13.40 2.10 5.85
C LYS A 159 -13.58 0.82 5.01
N ASP A 160 -13.38 0.90 3.70
CA ASP A 160 -13.42 -0.27 2.82
C ASP A 160 -12.33 -1.29 3.18
N VAL A 161 -11.11 -0.84 3.51
CA VAL A 161 -10.01 -1.69 3.99
C VAL A 161 -10.40 -2.41 5.28
N VAL A 162 -10.96 -1.69 6.26
CA VAL A 162 -11.44 -2.31 7.51
C VAL A 162 -12.51 -3.36 7.23
N ALA A 163 -13.47 -3.06 6.36
CA ALA A 163 -14.51 -4.03 5.99
C ALA A 163 -13.94 -5.27 5.28
N ALA A 164 -12.91 -5.10 4.44
CA ALA A 164 -12.21 -6.20 3.80
C ALA A 164 -11.42 -7.06 4.80
N GLU A 165 -10.73 -6.44 5.77
CA GLU A 165 -10.04 -7.14 6.86
C GLU A 165 -11.03 -7.93 7.74
N GLU A 166 -12.20 -7.36 8.05
CA GLU A 166 -13.26 -8.09 8.75
C GLU A 166 -13.76 -9.29 7.95
N ALA A 167 -13.94 -9.14 6.62
CA ALA A 167 -14.32 -10.25 5.75
C ALA A 167 -13.24 -11.36 5.74
N LYS A 168 -11.96 -10.98 5.69
CA LYS A 168 -10.83 -11.91 5.77
C LYS A 168 -10.79 -12.64 7.12
N ALA A 169 -11.08 -11.96 8.21
CA ALA A 169 -11.19 -12.56 9.54
C ALA A 169 -12.34 -13.58 9.60
N ARG A 170 -13.51 -13.26 9.02
CA ARG A 170 -14.65 -14.19 8.91
C ARG A 170 -14.29 -15.45 8.12
N LEU A 171 -13.63 -15.31 6.97
CA LEU A 171 -13.17 -16.44 6.16
C LEU A 171 -12.16 -17.33 6.92
N SER A 172 -11.29 -16.73 7.74
CA SER A 172 -10.39 -17.50 8.62
C SER A 172 -11.18 -18.29 9.67
N GLY A 173 -12.17 -17.66 10.30
CA GLY A 173 -13.04 -18.32 11.26
C GLY A 173 -13.87 -19.46 10.65
N GLU A 174 -14.36 -19.29 9.41
CA GLU A 174 -15.07 -20.33 8.67
C GLU A 174 -14.16 -21.52 8.32
N ALA A 175 -12.90 -21.26 7.94
CA ALA A 175 -11.91 -22.32 7.72
C ALA A 175 -11.66 -23.13 8.99
N ASP A 176 -11.47 -22.44 10.13
CA ASP A 176 -11.25 -23.09 11.42
C ASP A 176 -12.49 -23.90 11.85
N GLN A 177 -13.69 -23.35 11.69
CA GLN A 177 -14.95 -24.06 11.96
C GLN A 177 -15.14 -25.29 11.07
N THR A 178 -14.77 -25.19 9.78
CA THR A 178 -14.87 -26.32 8.84
C THR A 178 -13.94 -27.45 9.28
N ILE A 179 -12.71 -27.12 9.67
CA ILE A 179 -11.73 -28.11 10.14
C ILE A 179 -12.17 -28.73 11.47
N LEU A 180 -12.63 -27.91 12.42
CA LEU A 180 -13.09 -28.39 13.73
C LEU A 180 -14.34 -29.26 13.60
N GLY A 181 -15.34 -28.81 12.86
CA GLY A 181 -16.58 -29.56 12.66
C GLY A 181 -16.35 -30.91 11.98
N GLU A 182 -15.44 -31.00 11.02
CA GLU A 182 -15.08 -32.28 10.40
C GLU A 182 -14.29 -33.20 11.34
N ARG A 183 -13.41 -32.65 12.19
CA ARG A 183 -12.74 -33.44 13.23
C ARG A 183 -13.74 -34.02 14.22
N GLU A 184 -14.69 -33.20 14.68
CA GLU A 184 -15.75 -33.64 15.60
C GLU A 184 -16.63 -34.73 14.97
N ARG A 185 -17.05 -34.55 13.71
CA ARG A 185 -17.81 -35.57 12.96
C ARG A 185 -17.04 -36.88 12.85
N ARG A 186 -15.74 -36.81 12.55
CA ARG A 186 -14.87 -37.98 12.43
C ARG A 186 -14.72 -38.70 13.77
N ASP A 187 -14.51 -37.97 14.85
CA ASP A 187 -14.32 -38.56 16.17
C ASP A 187 -15.63 -39.16 16.71
N ALA A 188 -16.78 -38.54 16.44
CA ALA A 188 -18.10 -39.09 16.73
C ALA A 188 -18.38 -40.37 15.94
N GLU A 189 -18.09 -40.37 14.63
CA GLU A 189 -18.28 -41.55 13.77
C GLU A 189 -17.35 -42.70 14.19
N LYS A 190 -16.09 -42.40 14.52
CA LYS A 190 -15.14 -43.38 15.07
C LYS A 190 -15.69 -43.99 16.36
N THR A 191 -16.17 -43.17 17.30
CA THR A 191 -16.74 -43.63 18.57
C THR A 191 -17.95 -44.54 18.33
N ARG A 192 -18.81 -44.21 17.35
CA ARG A 192 -19.95 -45.04 16.96
C ARG A 192 -19.51 -46.42 16.47
N ILE A 193 -18.51 -46.48 15.59
CA ILE A 193 -18.00 -47.75 15.04
C ILE A 193 -17.28 -48.56 16.12
N GLU A 194 -16.52 -47.93 17.02
CA GLU A 194 -15.91 -48.59 18.18
C GLU A 194 -16.95 -49.23 19.10
N GLY A 195 -18.07 -48.53 19.35
CA GLY A 195 -19.22 -49.07 20.08
C GLY A 195 -19.83 -50.30 19.37
N PHE A 196 -20.00 -50.23 18.05
CA PHE A 196 -20.47 -51.35 17.24
C PHE A 196 -19.53 -52.57 17.35
N ILE A 197 -18.21 -52.37 17.18
CA ILE A 197 -17.21 -53.44 17.30
C ILE A 197 -17.27 -54.08 18.69
N THR A 198 -17.37 -53.26 19.74
CA THR A 198 -17.44 -53.73 21.12
C THR A 198 -18.68 -54.60 21.35
N GLY A 199 -19.85 -54.17 20.86
CA GLY A 199 -21.08 -54.96 20.93
C GLY A 199 -21.00 -56.28 20.16
N ARG A 200 -20.34 -56.29 18.99
CA ARG A 200 -20.13 -57.51 18.19
C ARG A 200 -19.16 -58.48 18.85
N LYS A 201 -18.04 -58.00 19.41
CA LYS A 201 -17.12 -58.82 20.20
C LYS A 201 -17.81 -59.48 21.39
N GLY A 202 -18.59 -58.72 22.16
CA GLY A 202 -19.36 -59.30 23.26
C GLY A 202 -20.43 -60.32 22.82
N SER A 203 -20.94 -60.21 21.59
CA SER A 203 -21.83 -61.24 21.01
C SER A 203 -21.07 -62.50 20.63
N ILE A 204 -19.86 -62.37 20.09
CA ILE A 204 -18.95 -63.51 19.81
C ILE A 204 -18.63 -64.24 21.10
N ASP A 205 -18.24 -63.52 22.15
CA ASP A 205 -17.89 -64.11 23.46
C ASP A 205 -19.05 -64.93 24.04
N LYS A 206 -20.29 -64.45 23.89
CA LYS A 206 -21.50 -65.20 24.32
C LYS A 206 -21.70 -66.48 23.52
N LEU A 207 -21.49 -66.46 22.21
CA LEU A 207 -21.62 -67.65 21.36
C LEU A 207 -20.52 -68.68 21.66
N GLU A 208 -19.29 -68.23 21.91
CA GLU A 208 -18.18 -69.09 22.33
C GLU A 208 -18.46 -69.75 23.69
N ALA A 209 -18.95 -68.97 24.66
CA ALA A 209 -19.37 -69.52 25.96
C ALA A 209 -20.50 -70.54 25.82
N GLN A 210 -21.48 -70.28 24.95
CA GLN A 210 -22.56 -71.24 24.65
C GLN A 210 -22.00 -72.54 24.06
N LYS A 211 -21.02 -72.46 23.17
CA LYS A 211 -20.34 -73.62 22.57
C LYS A 211 -19.61 -74.45 23.64
N THR A 212 -18.92 -73.80 24.58
CA THR A 212 -18.29 -74.50 25.72
C THR A 212 -19.34 -75.20 26.59
N SER A 213 -20.41 -74.51 26.95
CA SER A 213 -21.49 -75.06 27.80
C SER A 213 -22.20 -76.26 27.15
N LEU A 214 -22.52 -76.18 25.86
CA LEU A 214 -23.16 -77.28 25.11
C LEU A 214 -22.25 -78.51 25.06
N LYS A 215 -20.95 -78.30 24.86
CA LYS A 215 -19.97 -79.39 24.87
C LYS A 215 -19.94 -80.10 26.20
N GLU A 216 -19.88 -79.37 27.32
CA GLU A 216 -19.88 -79.96 28.66
C GLU A 216 -21.14 -80.79 28.93
N GLU A 217 -22.32 -80.28 28.54
CA GLU A 217 -23.59 -81.00 28.69
C GLU A 217 -23.61 -82.31 27.89
N VAL A 218 -23.17 -82.26 26.63
CA VAL A 218 -23.14 -83.44 25.75
C VAL A 218 -22.07 -84.45 26.19
N ASP A 219 -20.89 -84.00 26.62
CA ASP A 219 -19.84 -84.88 27.15
C ASP A 219 -20.33 -85.65 28.38
N LEU A 220 -21.06 -84.98 29.29
CA LEU A 220 -21.71 -85.64 30.44
C LEU A 220 -22.73 -86.70 30.01
N ARG A 221 -23.54 -86.40 29.00
CA ARG A 221 -24.51 -87.35 28.45
C ARG A 221 -23.82 -88.57 27.84
N ILE A 222 -22.77 -88.39 27.05
CA ILE A 222 -21.99 -89.47 26.45
C ILE A 222 -21.38 -90.36 27.53
N VAL A 223 -20.81 -89.76 28.59
CA VAL A 223 -20.28 -90.51 29.74
C VAL A 223 -21.36 -91.36 30.40
N SER A 224 -22.59 -90.85 30.53
CA SER A 224 -23.72 -91.62 31.06
C SER A 224 -24.08 -92.81 30.17
N GLU A 225 -24.12 -92.64 28.85
CA GLU A 225 -24.39 -93.73 27.89
C GLU A 225 -23.27 -94.81 27.95
N LEU A 226 -22.00 -94.40 28.05
CA LEU A 226 -20.85 -95.30 28.19
C LEU A 226 -20.91 -96.12 29.48
N LYS A 227 -21.31 -95.50 30.60
CA LYS A 227 -21.57 -96.22 31.85
C LYS A 227 -22.73 -97.22 31.72
N GLY A 228 -23.74 -96.91 30.91
CA GLY A 228 -24.80 -97.86 30.56
C GLY A 228 -24.25 -99.09 29.85
N ILE A 229 -23.37 -98.89 28.86
CA ILE A 229 -22.68 -99.96 28.13
C ILE A 229 -21.85 -100.83 29.08
N GLU A 230 -21.09 -100.21 29.99
CA GLU A 230 -20.28 -100.92 30.99
C GLU A 230 -21.15 -101.88 31.82
N LYS A 231 -22.26 -101.41 32.38
CA LYS A 231 -23.20 -102.24 33.15
C LYS A 231 -23.78 -103.40 32.34
N VAL A 232 -24.11 -103.17 31.07
CA VAL A 232 -24.65 -104.22 30.20
C VAL A 232 -23.56 -105.25 29.86
N ASN A 233 -22.32 -104.81 29.62
CA ASN A 233 -21.18 -105.70 29.40
C ASN A 233 -20.85 -106.53 30.65
N ASP A 234 -20.91 -105.94 31.85
CA ASP A 234 -20.76 -106.67 33.11
C ASP A 234 -21.80 -107.79 33.22
N ARG A 235 -23.06 -107.50 32.90
CA ARG A 235 -24.14 -108.50 32.88
C ARG A 235 -23.89 -109.61 31.87
N ILE A 236 -23.42 -109.27 30.66
CA ILE A 236 -23.05 -110.29 29.65
C ILE A 236 -21.90 -111.15 30.19
N SER A 237 -20.91 -110.56 30.86
CA SER A 237 -19.79 -111.27 31.48
C SER A 237 -20.24 -112.23 32.57
N GLU A 238 -21.19 -111.83 33.43
CA GLU A 238 -21.83 -112.71 34.41
C GLU A 238 -22.52 -113.92 33.74
N LEU A 239 -23.30 -113.66 32.68
CA LEU A 239 -23.97 -114.71 31.92
C LEU A 239 -22.96 -115.65 31.26
N ASP A 240 -21.85 -115.13 30.73
CA ASP A 240 -20.75 -115.92 30.15
C ASP A 240 -20.05 -116.79 31.20
N ALA A 241 -19.77 -116.23 32.38
CA ALA A 241 -19.19 -116.96 33.50
C ALA A 241 -20.10 -118.11 33.98
N ALA A 242 -21.41 -117.86 34.07
CA ALA A 242 -22.39 -118.88 34.45
C ALA A 242 -22.43 -120.05 33.44
N VAL A 243 -22.43 -119.75 32.14
CA VAL A 243 -22.37 -120.78 31.09
C VAL A 243 -21.04 -121.54 31.13
N LYS A 244 -19.92 -120.83 31.32
CA LYS A 244 -18.58 -121.42 31.42
C LYS A 244 -18.48 -122.43 32.56
N LEU A 245 -19.09 -122.15 33.71
CA LEU A 245 -19.10 -123.06 34.87
C LEU A 245 -19.75 -124.43 34.57
N TYR A 246 -20.73 -124.49 33.67
CA TYR A 246 -21.30 -125.77 33.19
C TYR A 246 -20.48 -126.38 32.07
N ARG A 247 -19.91 -125.57 31.18
CA ARG A 247 -19.06 -126.03 30.07
C ARG A 247 -17.77 -126.69 30.57
N ASP A 248 -17.17 -126.16 31.63
CA ASP A 248 -15.94 -126.67 32.26
C ASP A 248 -16.15 -128.03 32.97
N LYS A 249 -17.40 -128.44 33.24
CA LYS A 249 -17.71 -129.78 33.79
C LYS A 249 -17.58 -130.90 32.75
N GLY A 250 -17.50 -130.58 31.45
CA GLY A 250 -17.27 -131.53 30.35
C GLY A 250 -18.46 -132.44 30.02
N PRO A 251 -18.30 -133.37 29.06
CA PRO A 251 -19.34 -134.34 28.68
C PRO A 251 -19.59 -135.35 29.80
N GLY A 252 -20.86 -135.58 30.13
CA GLY A 252 -21.27 -136.54 31.16
C GLY A 252 -21.01 -138.00 30.78
N GLY A 253 -20.52 -138.81 31.73
CA GLY A 253 -20.46 -140.27 31.60
C GLY A 253 -21.79 -140.96 31.95
N LEU A 254 -21.88 -142.30 31.81
CA LEU A 254 -23.09 -143.13 31.92
C LEU A 254 -23.96 -142.92 33.21
N PHE A 255 -23.43 -142.26 34.24
CA PHE A 255 -24.14 -141.92 35.48
C PHE A 255 -23.88 -140.48 36.01
N LYS A 256 -23.39 -139.54 35.19
CA LYS A 256 -23.18 -138.13 35.58
C LYS A 256 -23.91 -137.18 34.63
N GLU A 257 -24.48 -136.11 35.18
CA GLU A 257 -25.15 -135.07 34.39
C GLU A 257 -24.19 -134.45 33.37
N ASP A 258 -24.67 -134.31 32.13
CA ASP A 258 -23.89 -133.78 31.02
C ASP A 258 -23.80 -132.24 31.10
N GLY A 259 -22.63 -131.75 31.51
CA GLY A 259 -22.36 -130.32 31.66
C GLY A 259 -22.47 -129.55 30.35
N LEU A 260 -22.16 -130.19 29.21
CA LEU A 260 -22.33 -129.58 27.89
C LEU A 260 -23.82 -129.42 27.53
N LYS A 261 -24.66 -130.41 27.85
CA LYS A 261 -26.11 -130.34 27.64
C LYS A 261 -26.77 -129.30 28.54
N GLN A 262 -26.31 -129.16 29.79
CA GLN A 262 -26.78 -128.11 30.71
C GLN A 262 -26.33 -126.70 30.25
N ALA A 263 -25.09 -126.56 29.78
CA ALA A 263 -24.59 -125.30 29.22
C ALA A 263 -25.38 -124.89 27.96
N ALA A 264 -25.69 -125.84 27.07
CA ALA A 264 -26.49 -125.60 25.87
C ALA A 264 -27.93 -125.19 26.21
N LYS A 265 -28.57 -125.88 27.17
CA LYS A 265 -29.92 -125.54 27.65
C LYS A 265 -29.95 -124.17 28.34
N LEU A 266 -28.92 -123.85 29.13
CA LEU A 266 -28.80 -122.53 29.78
C LEU A 266 -28.62 -121.41 28.74
N LEU A 267 -27.76 -121.62 27.74
CA LEU A 267 -27.61 -120.70 26.61
C LEU A 267 -28.92 -120.49 25.84
N GLU A 268 -29.68 -121.55 25.60
CA GLU A 268 -30.99 -121.49 24.94
C GLU A 268 -31.99 -120.66 25.77
N THR A 269 -32.03 -120.87 27.10
CA THR A 269 -32.89 -120.06 27.99
C THR A 269 -32.43 -118.61 28.13
N GLN A 270 -31.12 -118.34 28.02
CA GLN A 270 -30.54 -117.00 28.09
C GLN A 270 -30.54 -116.26 26.74
N GLY A 271 -30.93 -116.92 25.64
CA GLY A 271 -30.82 -116.36 24.29
C GLY A 271 -31.53 -115.02 24.15
N SER A 272 -32.77 -114.92 24.65
CA SER A 272 -33.58 -113.69 24.61
C SER A 272 -33.01 -112.57 25.49
N GLU A 273 -32.49 -112.87 26.68
CA GLU A 273 -31.83 -111.90 27.55
C GLU A 273 -30.55 -111.36 26.89
N ARG A 274 -29.71 -112.24 26.33
CA ARG A 274 -28.48 -111.84 25.64
C ARG A 274 -28.74 -111.02 24.39
N GLU A 275 -29.75 -111.37 23.62
CA GLU A 275 -30.16 -110.59 22.45
C GLU A 275 -30.67 -109.21 22.87
N SER A 276 -31.49 -109.13 23.93
CA SER A 276 -31.91 -107.85 24.51
C SER A 276 -30.73 -107.00 24.99
N LEU A 277 -29.76 -107.58 25.71
CA LEU A 277 -28.56 -106.87 26.17
C LEU A 277 -27.71 -106.37 24.99
N ARG A 278 -27.55 -107.17 23.92
CA ARG A 278 -26.88 -106.72 22.69
C ARG A 278 -27.62 -105.56 22.03
N SER A 279 -28.94 -105.62 21.94
CA SER A 279 -29.75 -104.52 21.43
C SER A 279 -29.61 -103.25 22.29
N GLN A 280 -29.50 -103.39 23.62
CA GLN A 280 -29.25 -102.25 24.52
C GLN A 280 -27.87 -101.62 24.28
N ILE A 281 -26.81 -102.41 24.07
CA ILE A 281 -25.48 -101.89 23.71
C ILE A 281 -25.53 -101.12 22.38
N VAL A 282 -26.24 -101.66 21.38
CA VAL A 282 -26.41 -100.98 20.09
C VAL A 282 -27.17 -99.66 20.29
N ALA A 283 -28.23 -99.65 21.09
CA ALA A 283 -29.00 -98.44 21.40
C ALA A 283 -28.16 -97.38 22.13
N PHE A 284 -27.38 -97.77 23.15
CA PHE A 284 -26.49 -96.84 23.86
C PHE A 284 -25.40 -96.25 22.96
N ASN A 285 -24.78 -97.07 22.11
CA ASN A 285 -23.81 -96.58 21.13
C ASN A 285 -24.45 -95.62 20.12
N ALA A 286 -25.65 -95.95 19.63
CA ALA A 286 -26.39 -95.08 18.71
C ALA A 286 -26.77 -93.75 19.37
N ASN A 287 -27.19 -93.76 20.63
CA ASN A 287 -27.50 -92.55 21.40
C ASN A 287 -26.26 -91.69 21.63
N ALA A 288 -25.12 -92.30 22.00
CA ALA A 288 -23.86 -91.60 22.18
C ALA A 288 -23.36 -90.98 20.87
N GLN A 289 -23.47 -91.72 19.76
CA GLN A 289 -23.08 -91.21 18.45
C GLN A 289 -24.01 -90.08 18.00
N LYS A 290 -25.32 -90.23 18.16
CA LYS A 290 -26.29 -89.17 17.87
C LYS A 290 -26.01 -87.90 18.68
N ALA A 291 -25.67 -88.03 19.97
CA ALA A 291 -25.30 -86.88 20.79
C ALA A 291 -24.04 -86.15 20.26
N ARG A 292 -23.04 -86.89 19.76
CA ARG A 292 -21.86 -86.30 19.10
C ARG A 292 -22.21 -85.60 17.80
N ASP A 293 -23.04 -86.22 16.97
CA ASP A 293 -23.46 -85.66 15.68
C ASP A 293 -24.29 -84.39 15.87
N ASP A 294 -25.23 -84.39 16.84
CA ASP A 294 -26.05 -83.24 17.20
C ASP A 294 -25.17 -82.08 17.73
N LEU A 295 -24.16 -82.37 18.56
CA LEU A 295 -23.19 -81.38 19.04
C LEU A 295 -22.38 -80.78 17.89
N ALA A 296 -21.88 -81.63 16.99
CA ALA A 296 -21.11 -81.18 15.83
C ALA A 296 -21.95 -80.26 14.93
N ALA A 297 -23.22 -80.60 14.69
CA ALA A 297 -24.13 -79.77 13.91
C ALA A 297 -24.41 -78.41 14.59
N GLN A 298 -24.65 -78.40 15.91
CA GLN A 298 -24.86 -77.16 16.66
C GLN A 298 -23.61 -76.27 16.69
N HIS A 299 -22.43 -76.87 16.91
CA HIS A 299 -21.16 -76.16 16.86
C HIS A 299 -20.90 -75.54 15.49
N ALA A 300 -21.16 -76.27 14.40
CA ALA A 300 -21.00 -75.75 13.05
C ALA A 300 -21.91 -74.53 12.80
N ALA A 301 -23.17 -74.56 13.28
CA ALA A 301 -24.09 -73.43 13.17
C ALA A 301 -23.62 -72.21 14.00
N LEU A 302 -23.08 -72.43 15.20
CA LEU A 302 -22.49 -71.36 16.02
C LEU A 302 -21.23 -70.79 15.36
N ASP A 303 -20.37 -71.63 14.80
CA ASP A 303 -19.14 -71.22 14.11
C ASP A 303 -19.42 -70.36 12.87
N GLN A 304 -20.47 -70.69 12.12
CA GLN A 304 -20.92 -69.84 11.01
C GLN A 304 -21.36 -68.46 11.49
N ARG A 305 -22.10 -68.38 12.60
CA ARG A 305 -22.50 -67.10 13.19
C ARG A 305 -21.31 -66.30 13.70
N ILE A 306 -20.38 -66.94 14.41
CA ILE A 306 -19.15 -66.31 14.91
C ILE A 306 -18.33 -65.76 13.74
N THR A 307 -18.14 -66.54 12.67
CA THR A 307 -17.43 -66.11 11.46
C THR A 307 -18.08 -64.89 10.82
N GLY A 308 -19.42 -64.88 10.72
CA GLY A 308 -20.16 -63.71 10.22
C GLY A 308 -19.92 -62.45 11.06
N LEU A 309 -19.99 -62.58 12.39
CA LEU A 309 -19.71 -61.47 13.31
C LEU A 309 -18.25 -61.00 13.23
N GLN A 310 -17.30 -61.92 13.08
CA GLN A 310 -15.87 -61.59 12.89
C GLN A 310 -15.64 -60.82 11.58
N GLN A 311 -16.33 -61.19 10.50
CA GLN A 311 -16.29 -60.43 9.25
C GLN A 311 -16.86 -59.02 9.41
N GLU A 312 -17.97 -58.86 10.14
CA GLU A 312 -18.52 -57.53 10.46
C GLU A 312 -17.53 -56.68 11.27
N VAL A 313 -16.88 -57.26 12.28
CA VAL A 313 -15.84 -56.59 13.08
C VAL A 313 -14.65 -56.18 12.21
N SER A 314 -14.21 -57.04 11.30
CA SER A 314 -13.11 -56.75 10.38
C SER A 314 -13.45 -55.59 9.44
N LYS A 315 -14.65 -55.60 8.83
CA LYS A 315 -15.15 -54.50 7.99
C LYS A 315 -15.28 -53.18 8.74
N ALA A 316 -15.77 -53.22 9.98
CA ALA A 316 -15.85 -52.04 10.83
C ALA A 316 -14.44 -51.51 11.20
N SER A 317 -13.48 -52.41 11.44
CA SER A 317 -12.09 -52.03 11.75
C SER A 317 -11.41 -51.36 10.56
N THR A 318 -11.62 -51.86 9.32
CA THR A 318 -11.09 -51.20 8.13
C THR A 318 -11.74 -49.83 7.89
N GLN A 319 -13.02 -49.65 8.22
CA GLN A 319 -13.67 -48.34 8.21
C GLN A 319 -13.03 -47.36 9.20
N ILE A 320 -12.72 -47.80 10.44
CA ILE A 320 -11.98 -46.98 11.41
C ILE A 320 -10.61 -46.57 10.85
N THR A 321 -9.87 -47.52 10.26
CA THR A 321 -8.57 -47.21 9.65
C THR A 321 -8.74 -46.15 8.56
N GLY A 322 -9.72 -46.28 7.67
CA GLY A 322 -10.02 -45.31 6.62
C GLY A 322 -10.36 -43.92 7.16
N LEU A 323 -11.13 -43.82 8.26
CA LEU A 323 -11.41 -42.55 8.93
C LEU A 323 -10.14 -41.93 9.52
N THR A 324 -9.23 -42.76 10.04
CA THR A 324 -8.01 -42.31 10.73
C THR A 324 -6.93 -41.85 9.75
N THR A 325 -6.76 -42.57 8.63
CA THR A 325 -5.80 -42.23 7.58
C THR A 325 -6.30 -41.15 6.63
N GLY A 326 -7.57 -40.73 6.77
CA GLY A 326 -8.24 -39.81 5.85
C GLY A 326 -8.61 -40.55 4.57
N GLY A 327 -9.87 -40.98 4.44
CA GLY A 327 -10.38 -41.51 3.18
C GLY A 327 -10.24 -40.47 2.07
N ALA A 328 -9.83 -40.92 0.87
CA ALA A 328 -9.51 -40.03 -0.26
C ALA A 328 -10.62 -39.02 -0.56
N GLU A 329 -11.89 -39.47 -0.64
CA GLU A 329 -13.03 -38.59 -0.93
C GLU A 329 -13.27 -37.52 0.15
N GLN A 330 -13.13 -37.86 1.43
CA GLN A 330 -13.39 -36.92 2.52
C GLN A 330 -12.27 -35.88 2.63
N ALA A 331 -11.03 -36.31 2.42
CA ALA A 331 -9.87 -35.43 2.37
C ALA A 331 -9.97 -34.47 1.17
N ASP A 332 -10.47 -34.93 0.02
CA ASP A 332 -10.65 -34.11 -1.17
C ASP A 332 -11.76 -33.06 -1.00
N ASN A 333 -12.87 -33.39 -0.33
CA ASN A 333 -13.93 -32.43 -0.04
C ASN A 333 -13.44 -31.29 0.88
N ILE A 334 -12.72 -31.64 1.96
CA ILE A 334 -12.14 -30.65 2.88
C ILE A 334 -11.07 -29.82 2.17
N ARG A 335 -10.21 -30.47 1.38
CA ARG A 335 -9.18 -29.79 0.59
C ARG A 335 -9.82 -28.78 -0.35
N THR A 336 -10.86 -29.16 -1.08
CA THR A 336 -11.57 -28.29 -2.01
C THR A 336 -12.22 -27.11 -1.28
N ALA A 337 -12.88 -27.35 -0.14
CA ALA A 337 -13.47 -26.28 0.66
C ALA A 337 -12.40 -25.29 1.18
N LEU A 338 -11.28 -25.82 1.71
CA LEU A 338 -10.15 -25.00 2.17
C LEU A 338 -9.47 -24.25 1.03
N GLU A 339 -9.38 -24.85 -0.16
CA GLU A 339 -8.84 -24.21 -1.36
C GLU A 339 -9.73 -23.07 -1.84
N ASN A 340 -11.05 -23.27 -1.85
CA ASN A 340 -12.01 -22.19 -2.14
C ASN A 340 -11.90 -21.04 -1.14
N LEU A 341 -11.82 -21.34 0.17
CA LEU A 341 -11.62 -20.34 1.21
C LEU A 341 -10.28 -19.62 1.07
N ARG A 342 -9.22 -20.34 0.72
CA ARG A 342 -7.90 -19.77 0.47
C ARG A 342 -7.93 -18.82 -0.74
N ASN A 343 -8.58 -19.22 -1.83
CA ASN A 343 -8.73 -18.38 -3.02
C ASN A 343 -9.55 -17.13 -2.71
N ALA A 344 -10.63 -17.27 -1.94
CA ALA A 344 -11.42 -16.13 -1.48
C ALA A 344 -10.59 -15.15 -0.62
N ARG A 345 -9.77 -15.67 0.32
CA ARG A 345 -8.85 -14.83 1.12
C ARG A 345 -7.83 -14.12 0.25
N SER A 346 -7.23 -14.82 -0.71
CA SER A 346 -6.28 -14.23 -1.66
C SER A 346 -6.91 -13.07 -2.45
N SER A 347 -8.16 -13.24 -2.91
CA SER A 347 -8.88 -12.17 -3.61
C SER A 347 -9.17 -10.96 -2.70
N VAL A 348 -9.45 -11.19 -1.42
CA VAL A 348 -9.61 -10.11 -0.44
C VAL A 348 -8.28 -9.39 -0.19
N ASP A 349 -7.17 -10.12 -0.10
CA ASP A 349 -5.83 -9.55 0.05
C ASP A 349 -5.46 -8.67 -1.16
N GLU A 350 -5.72 -9.13 -2.39
CA GLU A 350 -5.53 -8.33 -3.60
C GLU A 350 -6.35 -7.04 -3.57
N ARG A 351 -7.60 -7.10 -3.08
CA ARG A 351 -8.45 -5.93 -2.93
C ARG A 351 -7.94 -4.96 -1.87
N ILE A 352 -7.41 -5.44 -0.74
CA ILE A 352 -6.81 -4.59 0.29
C ILE A 352 -5.61 -3.84 -0.29
N VAL A 353 -4.71 -4.54 -0.99
CA VAL A 353 -3.54 -3.91 -1.64
C VAL A 353 -3.98 -2.83 -2.63
N ALA A 354 -4.98 -3.10 -3.47
CA ALA A 354 -5.51 -2.11 -4.41
C ALA A 354 -6.08 -0.85 -3.70
N LEU A 355 -6.80 -1.03 -2.58
CA LEU A 355 -7.32 0.08 -1.80
C LEU A 355 -6.20 0.89 -1.11
N GLU A 356 -5.16 0.21 -0.61
CA GLU A 356 -3.98 0.85 -0.02
C GLU A 356 -3.21 1.68 -1.06
N ASP A 357 -3.09 1.18 -2.30
CA ASP A 357 -2.50 1.91 -3.41
C ASP A 357 -3.32 3.16 -3.78
N GLU A 358 -4.65 3.06 -3.83
CA GLU A 358 -5.55 4.21 -4.03
C GLU A 358 -5.36 5.27 -2.93
N ILE A 359 -5.25 4.85 -1.66
CA ILE A 359 -4.98 5.74 -0.52
C ILE A 359 -3.61 6.40 -0.67
N ALA A 360 -2.58 5.64 -1.06
CA ALA A 360 -1.23 6.15 -1.23
C ALA A 360 -1.14 7.15 -2.40
N GLU A 361 -1.85 6.92 -3.49
CA GLU A 361 -1.93 7.87 -4.61
C GLU A 361 -2.64 9.17 -4.19
N ALA A 362 -3.79 9.06 -3.52
CA ALA A 362 -4.51 10.24 -3.02
C ALA A 362 -3.66 11.03 -2.02
N SER A 363 -2.93 10.35 -1.13
CA SER A 363 -2.00 10.97 -0.18
C SER A 363 -0.87 11.71 -0.88
N ARG A 364 -0.29 11.12 -1.94
CA ARG A 364 0.74 11.79 -2.77
C ARG A 364 0.19 13.05 -3.45
N LYS A 365 -1.04 13.03 -3.95
CA LYS A 365 -1.69 14.22 -4.54
C LYS A 365 -1.89 15.33 -3.52
N ILE A 366 -2.30 15.01 -2.29
CA ILE A 366 -2.40 15.98 -1.18
C ILE A 366 -1.04 16.62 -0.88
N THR A 367 0.04 15.83 -0.83
CA THR A 367 1.39 16.36 -0.62
C THR A 367 1.85 17.25 -1.77
N GLN A 368 1.57 16.88 -3.03
CA GLN A 368 1.90 17.72 -4.17
C GLN A 368 1.19 19.08 -4.13
N PHE A 369 -0.07 19.13 -3.70
CA PHE A 369 -0.76 20.42 -3.51
C PHE A 369 -0.12 21.28 -2.41
N SER A 370 0.48 20.67 -1.37
CA SER A 370 1.22 21.40 -0.33
C SER A 370 2.51 22.06 -0.83
N GLU A 371 3.18 21.44 -1.80
CA GLU A 371 4.47 21.92 -2.32
C GLU A 371 4.30 23.06 -3.34
N VAL A 372 3.11 23.18 -3.94
CA VAL A 372 2.78 24.17 -4.99
C VAL A 372 2.20 25.47 -4.41
N GLU A 373 1.91 25.54 -3.10
CA GLU A 373 1.40 26.71 -2.34
C GLU A 373 2.41 27.88 -2.20
N SER A 374 3.35 28.06 -3.13
CA SER A 374 4.17 29.28 -3.21
C SER A 374 3.30 30.49 -3.55
N GLU A 375 3.36 31.53 -2.70
CA GLU A 375 2.56 32.76 -2.72
C GLU A 375 2.49 33.45 -4.10
N PHE A 376 3.49 33.22 -4.96
CA PHE A 376 3.61 33.83 -6.28
C PHE A 376 3.50 32.81 -7.44
N GLY A 377 3.49 31.51 -7.17
CA GLY A 377 3.60 30.47 -8.21
C GLY A 377 4.94 30.51 -8.96
N PRO A 378 5.27 29.47 -9.75
CA PRO A 378 6.55 29.37 -10.44
C PRO A 378 6.76 30.45 -11.51
N ASP A 379 5.69 30.90 -12.19
CA ASP A 379 5.83 31.78 -13.36
C ASP A 379 5.97 33.26 -13.02
N SER A 380 5.35 33.76 -11.94
CA SER A 380 5.32 35.20 -11.70
C SER A 380 6.66 35.77 -11.19
N SER A 381 7.45 34.97 -10.48
CA SER A 381 8.79 35.36 -10.01
C SER A 381 9.80 35.44 -11.17
N ALA A 382 9.75 34.49 -12.10
CA ALA A 382 10.61 34.46 -13.29
C ALA A 382 10.26 35.56 -14.29
N GLU A 383 8.97 35.86 -14.50
CA GLU A 383 8.56 36.98 -15.36
C GLU A 383 8.93 38.36 -14.78
N LEU A 384 8.83 38.53 -13.46
CA LEU A 384 9.22 39.76 -12.78
C LEU A 384 10.75 39.97 -12.79
N GLU A 385 11.52 38.92 -12.54
CA GLU A 385 13.00 38.95 -12.64
C GLU A 385 13.46 39.21 -14.09
N GLY A 386 12.81 38.62 -15.09
CA GLY A 386 13.10 38.87 -16.50
C GLY A 386 12.85 40.32 -16.92
N LYS A 387 11.74 40.93 -16.46
CA LYS A 387 11.46 42.36 -16.71
C LYS A 387 12.43 43.28 -15.98
N LYS A 388 12.86 42.90 -14.77
CA LYS A 388 13.89 43.64 -13.99
C LYS A 388 15.25 43.59 -14.66
N ALA A 389 15.64 42.44 -15.22
CA ALA A 389 16.90 42.27 -15.96
C ALA A 389 16.93 43.11 -17.25
N GLY A 390 15.80 43.21 -17.97
CA GLY A 390 15.69 44.06 -19.17
C GLY A 390 15.76 45.57 -18.93
N LEU A 391 15.64 46.02 -17.67
CA LEU A 391 15.75 47.44 -17.28
C LEU A 391 17.16 47.82 -16.77
N LEU A 392 17.97 46.82 -16.40
CA LEU A 392 19.35 47.02 -15.95
C LEU A 392 20.38 46.85 -17.08
N ALA A 393 19.92 46.49 -18.28
CA ALA A 393 20.68 46.47 -19.53
C ALA A 393 20.40 47.75 -20.32
#